data_AF-A0AAV5UYW1-F1
#
_entry.id   AF-A0AAV5UYW1-F1
#
_cell.length_a   1.000
_cell.length_b   1.000
_cell.length_c   1.000
_cell.angle_alpha   90.00
_cell.angle_beta   90.00
_cell.angle_gamma   90.00
#
_symmetry.space_group_name_H-M   'P 1'
#
loop_
_entity.id
_entity.type
_entity.pdbx_description
1 polymer ?
#
loop_
_entity_poly.entity_id
_entity_poly.type
_entity_poly.pdbx_seq_one_letter_code
_entity_poly.pdbx_strand_id
1 'polypeptide(L)'
;MNADFTMKFYACRSKKPSQLNMGVPFYGRYWENVGGAIDESDEMWRTAEAVGGKFQGGYVAWRDIGGSWDLSSARIHDKSRAPYIWNAGARKFLGFENPESLREKARYTTDKNVGGLMIWAIDQDDAADSLLSVVAAANLCEKGSGDNVAHTCVPIDDVRWWNPENSDESRQGRCGKYAPLIDGFYPVCDPDDPGYACCGEHGYCGSGKEFCECPEC
;
A
#
# COMPACT_ATOMS: atom_id res chain seq x y z
N MET A 1 4.61 1.57 2.50
CA MET A 1 4.64 0.49 1.48
C MET A 1 3.36 -0.32 1.59
N ASN A 2 2.63 -0.55 0.49
CA ASN A 2 1.37 -1.30 0.46
C ASN A 2 1.44 -2.47 -0.54
N ALA A 3 0.40 -3.31 -0.61
CA ALA A 3 0.39 -4.48 -1.49
C ALA A 3 0.55 -4.12 -2.98
N ASP A 4 -0.14 -3.08 -3.47
CA ASP A 4 -0.04 -2.64 -4.87
C ASP A 4 1.41 -2.28 -5.24
N PHE A 5 2.05 -1.45 -4.41
CA PHE A 5 3.45 -1.07 -4.62
C PHE A 5 4.38 -2.28 -4.61
N THR A 6 4.28 -3.15 -3.59
CA THR A 6 5.15 -4.32 -3.46
C THR A 6 5.03 -5.26 -4.65
N MET A 7 3.80 -5.53 -5.09
CA MET A 7 3.57 -6.44 -6.23
C MET A 7 4.10 -5.86 -7.54
N LYS A 8 3.87 -4.56 -7.79
CA LYS A 8 4.42 -3.86 -8.96
C LYS A 8 5.94 -3.83 -8.92
N PHE A 9 6.51 -3.50 -7.76
CA PHE A 9 7.96 -3.45 -7.56
C PHE A 9 8.63 -4.78 -7.94
N TYR A 10 8.15 -5.89 -7.38
CA TYR A 10 8.75 -7.19 -7.68
C TYR A 10 8.46 -7.66 -9.10
N ALA A 11 7.26 -7.40 -9.65
CA ALA A 11 6.94 -7.73 -11.03
C ALA A 11 7.86 -7.00 -12.01
N CYS A 12 8.10 -5.71 -11.76
CA CYS A 12 8.96 -4.88 -12.59
C CYS A 12 10.44 -5.24 -12.47
N ARG A 13 10.89 -5.63 -11.27
CA ARG A 13 12.29 -6.05 -11.03
C ARG A 13 12.57 -7.43 -11.62
N SER A 14 11.69 -8.40 -11.37
CA SER A 14 11.90 -9.78 -11.80
C SER A 14 11.60 -9.98 -13.27
N LYS A 15 10.76 -9.11 -13.86
CA LYS A 15 10.12 -9.33 -15.17
C LYS A 15 9.41 -10.69 -15.23
N LYS A 16 8.93 -11.17 -14.08
CA LYS A 16 8.28 -12.48 -13.93
C LYS A 16 7.05 -12.40 -13.01
N PRO A 17 6.02 -11.62 -13.39
CA PRO A 17 4.84 -11.45 -12.55
C PRO A 17 4.08 -12.77 -12.32
N SER A 18 4.17 -13.73 -13.24
CA SER A 18 3.54 -15.06 -13.11
C SER A 18 4.14 -15.93 -12.00
N GLN A 19 5.31 -15.55 -11.47
CA GLN A 19 5.98 -16.25 -10.35
C GLN A 19 5.72 -15.59 -8.99
N LEU A 20 4.91 -14.53 -8.95
CA LEU A 20 4.56 -13.83 -7.71
C LEU A 20 3.20 -14.29 -7.20
N ASN A 21 3.11 -14.54 -5.89
CA ASN A 21 1.85 -14.83 -5.21
C ASN A 21 1.58 -13.73 -4.18
N MET A 22 0.41 -13.09 -4.26
CA MET A 22 0.00 -12.12 -3.23
C MET A 22 -0.51 -12.88 -2.00
N GLY A 23 0.09 -12.60 -0.84
CA GLY A 23 -0.38 -13.13 0.45
C GLY A 23 -1.69 -12.48 0.90
N VAL A 24 -2.65 -13.30 1.34
CA VAL A 24 -3.91 -12.85 1.95
C VAL A 24 -4.11 -13.53 3.31
N PRO A 25 -4.35 -12.76 4.39
CA PRO A 25 -4.53 -13.33 5.72
C PRO A 25 -5.98 -13.73 5.96
N PHE A 26 -6.21 -14.93 6.48
CA PHE A 26 -7.51 -15.39 7.02
C PHE A 26 -7.64 -15.04 8.50
N TYR A 27 -7.04 -13.92 8.90
CA TYR A 27 -7.07 -13.40 10.26
C TYR A 27 -7.06 -11.87 10.20
N GLY A 28 -7.53 -11.25 11.26
CA GLY A 28 -7.39 -9.82 11.49
C GLY A 28 -6.28 -9.51 12.47
N ARG A 29 -5.68 -8.33 12.34
CA ARG A 29 -4.79 -7.73 13.34
C ARG A 29 -5.53 -6.58 14.02
N TYR A 30 -5.40 -6.52 15.34
CA TYR A 30 -6.02 -5.45 16.11
C TYR A 30 -5.04 -4.75 17.04
N TRP A 31 -5.39 -3.53 17.38
CA TRP A 31 -4.68 -2.66 18.30
C TRP A 31 -5.63 -2.09 19.35
N GLU A 32 -5.10 -1.86 20.54
CA GLU A 32 -5.80 -1.22 21.65
C GLU A 32 -5.20 0.17 21.92
N ASN A 33 -5.87 0.98 22.74
CA ASN A 33 -5.52 2.38 23.01
C ASN A 33 -5.37 3.22 21.74
N VAL A 34 -6.17 2.92 20.73
CA VAL A 34 -6.17 3.65 19.47
C VAL A 34 -6.87 4.99 19.66
N GLY A 35 -6.28 6.04 19.10
CA GLY A 35 -6.77 7.41 19.17
C GLY A 35 -7.79 7.75 18.07
N GLY A 36 -8.03 9.05 17.93
CA GLY A 36 -8.80 9.62 16.83
C GLY A 36 -8.17 9.33 15.47
N ALA A 37 -8.91 9.65 14.41
CA ALA A 37 -8.37 9.63 13.05
C ALA A 37 -7.24 10.66 12.94
N ILE A 38 -6.19 10.32 12.20
CA ILE A 38 -5.09 11.25 11.89
C ILE A 38 -5.61 12.38 11.00
N ASP A 39 -6.50 12.03 10.07
CA ASP A 39 -7.26 12.93 9.22
C ASP A 39 -8.75 12.71 9.50
N GLU A 40 -9.47 13.76 9.90
CA GLU A 40 -10.91 13.66 10.21
C GLU A 40 -11.76 13.25 9.00
N SER A 41 -11.25 13.43 7.78
CA SER A 41 -11.91 12.99 6.54
C SER A 41 -11.65 11.51 6.21
N ASP A 42 -10.73 10.84 6.90
CA ASP A 42 -10.37 9.43 6.66
C ASP A 42 -10.22 8.66 7.98
N GLU A 43 -11.31 7.99 8.38
CA GLU A 43 -11.37 7.23 9.62
C GLU A 43 -10.47 5.99 9.69
N MET A 44 -9.86 5.57 8.57
CA MET A 44 -9.01 4.37 8.51
C MET A 44 -7.70 4.57 9.26
N TRP A 45 -7.08 5.76 9.16
CA TRP A 45 -5.72 6.00 9.63
C TRP A 45 -5.72 6.53 11.05
N ARG A 46 -5.19 5.74 11.99
CA ARG A 46 -5.21 6.03 13.42
C ARG A 46 -3.90 5.62 14.07
N THR A 47 -3.57 6.29 15.17
CA THR A 47 -2.37 5.98 15.97
C THR A 47 -2.77 5.25 17.24
N ALA A 48 -2.11 4.13 17.53
CA ALA A 48 -2.19 3.48 18.84
C ALA A 48 -1.23 4.16 19.83
N GLU A 49 -1.63 4.29 21.08
CA GLU A 49 -0.78 4.82 22.15
C GLU A 49 -0.15 3.67 22.97
N ALA A 50 1.13 3.82 23.31
CA ALA A 50 1.82 2.84 24.13
C ALA A 50 1.45 3.01 25.61
N VAL A 51 1.16 1.90 26.30
CA VAL A 51 0.95 1.87 27.75
C VAL A 51 2.17 1.27 28.40
N GLY A 52 2.87 2.05 29.23
CA GLY A 52 4.14 1.61 29.83
C GLY A 52 5.23 1.31 28.79
N GLY A 53 5.23 2.04 27.67
CA GLY A 53 6.20 1.85 26.58
C GLY A 53 5.94 0.65 25.67
N LYS A 54 4.78 -0.01 25.78
CA LYS A 54 4.39 -1.15 24.90
C LYS A 54 3.07 -0.87 24.19
N PHE A 55 3.02 -1.19 22.90
CA PHE A 55 1.77 -1.21 22.15
C PHE A 55 0.99 -2.50 22.47
N GLN A 56 -0.32 -2.35 22.62
CA GLN A 56 -1.23 -3.45 22.91
C GLN A 56 -2.04 -3.80 21.65
N GLY A 57 -2.32 -5.08 21.48
CA GLY A 57 -2.94 -5.61 20.28
C GLY A 57 -2.72 -7.10 20.15
N GLY A 58 -3.18 -7.65 19.03
CA GLY A 58 -3.10 -9.08 18.78
C GLY A 58 -3.53 -9.44 17.37
N TYR A 59 -3.87 -10.71 17.18
CA TYR A 59 -4.52 -11.19 15.98
C TYR A 59 -5.72 -12.07 16.37
N VAL A 60 -6.67 -12.21 15.46
CA VAL A 60 -7.89 -13.00 15.64
C VAL A 60 -8.20 -13.73 14.34
N ALA A 61 -8.43 -15.04 14.41
CA ALA A 61 -8.82 -15.85 13.26
C ALA A 61 -10.12 -15.34 12.65
N TRP A 62 -10.30 -15.42 11.32
CA TRP A 62 -11.54 -15.01 10.67
C TRP A 62 -12.78 -15.64 11.33
N ARG A 63 -12.74 -16.94 11.61
CA ARG A 63 -13.82 -17.68 12.31
C ARG A 63 -14.19 -17.12 13.68
N ASP A 64 -13.26 -16.45 14.35
CA ASP A 64 -13.41 -15.97 15.73
C ASP A 64 -13.72 -14.46 15.77
N ILE A 65 -13.63 -13.73 14.64
CA ILE A 65 -13.88 -12.28 14.61
C ILE A 65 -15.29 -11.97 15.10
N GLY A 66 -16.31 -12.67 14.60
CA GLY A 66 -17.71 -12.43 14.99
C GLY A 66 -18.01 -12.68 16.47
N GLY A 67 -17.14 -13.40 17.20
CA GLY A 67 -17.28 -13.62 18.64
C GLY A 67 -16.69 -12.49 19.50
N SER A 68 -15.76 -11.71 18.95
CA SER A 68 -15.02 -10.66 19.68
C SER A 68 -15.23 -9.24 19.13
N TRP A 69 -15.79 -9.15 17.92
CA TRP A 69 -16.00 -7.91 17.17
C TRP A 69 -17.36 -7.95 16.49
N ASP A 70 -18.03 -6.80 16.44
CA ASP A 70 -19.27 -6.65 15.71
C ASP A 70 -18.98 -6.53 14.21
N LEU A 71 -19.08 -7.63 13.48
CA LEU A 71 -18.89 -7.67 12.03
C LEU A 71 -19.87 -6.76 11.27
N SER A 72 -21.04 -6.42 11.84
CA SER A 72 -21.98 -5.50 11.19
C SER A 72 -21.49 -4.05 11.19
N SER A 73 -20.52 -3.72 12.06
CA SER A 73 -19.86 -2.42 12.11
C SER A 73 -18.66 -2.29 11.16
N ALA A 74 -18.34 -3.36 10.41
CA ALA A 74 -17.24 -3.35 9.47
C ALA A 74 -17.46 -2.35 8.34
N ARG A 75 -16.40 -1.62 8.01
CA ARG A 75 -16.35 -0.65 6.90
C ARG A 75 -15.26 -1.08 5.93
N ILE A 76 -15.49 -0.86 4.64
CA ILE A 76 -14.45 -0.96 3.61
C ILE A 76 -13.89 0.44 3.38
N HIS A 77 -12.57 0.59 3.46
CA HIS A 77 -11.93 1.86 3.08
C HIS A 77 -11.80 1.95 1.56
N ASP A 78 -12.38 2.98 0.94
CA ASP A 78 -12.53 3.08 -0.52
C ASP A 78 -11.22 3.01 -1.29
N LYS A 79 -10.16 3.66 -0.79
CA LYS A 79 -8.87 3.72 -1.50
C LYS A 79 -8.06 2.43 -1.34
N SER A 80 -8.00 1.86 -0.13
CA SER A 80 -7.21 0.65 0.11
C SER A 80 -7.98 -0.64 -0.18
N ARG A 81 -9.31 -0.56 -0.33
CA ARG A 81 -10.24 -1.70 -0.47
C ARG A 81 -10.11 -2.72 0.68
N ALA A 82 -9.65 -2.26 1.84
CA ALA A 82 -9.43 -3.10 3.01
C ALA A 82 -10.55 -2.88 4.05
N PRO A 83 -11.07 -3.96 4.66
CA PRO A 83 -12.07 -3.85 5.71
C PRO A 83 -11.42 -3.55 7.06
N TYR A 84 -12.13 -2.77 7.86
CA TYR A 84 -11.74 -2.45 9.22
C TYR A 84 -12.95 -2.27 10.12
N ILE A 85 -12.74 -2.42 11.44
CA ILE A 85 -13.69 -2.06 12.48
C ILE A 85 -13.01 -1.09 13.43
N TRP A 86 -13.66 0.05 13.67
CA TRP A 86 -13.28 1.01 14.69
C TRP A 86 -14.31 1.01 15.83
N ASN A 87 -13.88 0.62 17.03
CA ASN A 87 -14.67 0.72 18.24
C ASN A 87 -14.15 1.87 19.11
N ALA A 88 -14.82 3.02 19.01
CA ALA A 88 -14.45 4.23 19.76
C ALA A 88 -14.55 4.04 21.27
N GLY A 89 -15.59 3.37 21.76
CA GLY A 89 -15.81 3.17 23.20
C GLY A 89 -14.73 2.28 23.84
N ALA A 90 -14.30 1.24 23.13
CA ALA A 90 -13.24 0.35 23.59
C ALA A 90 -11.83 0.84 23.20
N ARG A 91 -11.72 1.90 22.39
CA ARG A 91 -10.47 2.37 21.76
C ARG A 91 -9.72 1.26 21.04
N LYS A 92 -10.45 0.44 20.28
CA LYS A 92 -9.89 -0.72 19.55
C LYS A 92 -10.11 -0.60 18.05
N PHE A 93 -9.09 -0.93 17.28
CA PHE A 93 -9.13 -0.96 15.82
C PHE A 93 -8.74 -2.35 15.32
N LEU A 94 -9.49 -2.90 14.37
CA LEU A 94 -9.23 -4.18 13.71
C LEU A 94 -9.14 -3.97 12.20
N GLY A 95 -8.05 -4.42 11.58
CA GLY A 95 -7.95 -4.58 10.12
C GLY A 95 -7.89 -6.07 9.78
N PHE A 96 -8.60 -6.50 8.74
CA PHE A 96 -8.78 -7.91 8.40
C PHE A 96 -9.04 -8.12 6.91
N GLU A 97 -9.34 -9.35 6.49
CA GLU A 97 -9.93 -9.65 5.17
C GLU A 97 -11.35 -10.15 5.34
N ASN A 98 -12.20 -9.87 4.36
CA ASN A 98 -13.53 -10.45 4.26
C ASN A 98 -13.77 -10.95 2.82
N PRO A 99 -14.92 -11.58 2.53
CA PRO A 99 -15.22 -12.03 1.17
C PRO A 99 -15.19 -10.91 0.11
N GLU A 100 -15.46 -9.66 0.47
CA GLU A 100 -15.40 -8.53 -0.46
C GLU A 100 -13.95 -8.17 -0.83
N SER A 101 -13.09 -7.96 0.17
CA SER A 101 -11.69 -7.59 -0.07
C SER A 101 -10.89 -8.69 -0.78
N LEU A 102 -11.21 -9.96 -0.50
CA LEU A 102 -10.60 -11.07 -1.22
C LEU A 102 -11.02 -11.11 -2.70
N ARG A 103 -12.27 -10.74 -3.05
CA ARG A 103 -12.68 -10.60 -4.45
C ARG A 103 -11.92 -9.46 -5.14
N GLU A 104 -11.71 -8.34 -4.45
CA GLU A 104 -10.90 -7.23 -4.97
C GLU A 104 -9.45 -7.65 -5.22
N LYS A 105 -8.84 -8.40 -4.30
CA LYS A 105 -7.48 -8.92 -4.47
C LYS A 105 -7.38 -9.98 -5.55
N ALA A 106 -8.39 -10.83 -5.71
CA ALA A 106 -8.48 -11.77 -6.83
C ALA A 106 -8.53 -11.04 -8.18
N ARG A 107 -9.36 -9.98 -8.29
CA ARG A 107 -9.40 -9.10 -9.48
C ARG A 107 -8.07 -8.40 -9.70
N TYR A 108 -7.45 -7.88 -8.65
CA TYR A 108 -6.12 -7.28 -8.74
C TYR A 108 -5.09 -8.26 -9.32
N THR A 109 -5.09 -9.51 -8.84
CA THR A 109 -4.16 -10.55 -9.28
C THR A 109 -4.30 -10.82 -10.78
N THR A 110 -5.53 -10.93 -11.29
CA THR A 110 -5.76 -11.11 -12.74
C THR A 110 -5.43 -9.86 -13.55
N ASP A 111 -5.81 -8.68 -13.07
CA ASP A 111 -5.56 -7.39 -13.74
C ASP A 111 -4.07 -7.06 -13.85
N LYS A 112 -3.26 -7.49 -12.88
CA LYS A 112 -1.82 -7.25 -12.87
C LYS A 112 -0.99 -8.42 -13.39
N ASN A 113 -1.64 -9.48 -13.89
CA ASN A 113 -0.99 -10.70 -14.38
C ASN A 113 -0.05 -11.34 -13.33
N VAL A 114 -0.47 -11.28 -12.06
CA VAL A 114 0.24 -11.89 -10.92
C VAL A 114 -0.08 -13.39 -10.89
N GLY A 115 0.91 -14.21 -10.56
CA GLY A 115 0.82 -15.68 -10.59
C GLY A 115 -0.28 -16.30 -9.72
N GLY A 116 -0.63 -15.68 -8.60
CA GLY A 116 -1.72 -16.18 -7.77
C GLY A 116 -1.85 -15.53 -6.40
N LEU A 117 -2.58 -16.23 -5.53
CA LEU A 117 -2.80 -15.87 -4.14
C LEU A 117 -2.21 -16.95 -3.22
N MET A 118 -1.63 -16.54 -2.10
CA MET A 118 -1.20 -17.42 -1.01
C MET A 118 -2.02 -17.10 0.23
N ILE A 119 -2.57 -18.11 0.90
CA ILE A 119 -3.40 -17.94 2.09
C ILE A 119 -2.60 -18.20 3.37
N TRP A 120 -2.75 -17.34 4.37
CA TRP A 120 -2.30 -17.60 5.74
C TRP A 120 -3.44 -17.40 6.74
N ALA A 121 -3.95 -18.43 7.41
CA ALA A 121 -3.73 -19.84 7.14
C ALA A 121 -5.08 -20.53 7.05
N ILE A 122 -5.13 -21.68 6.37
CA ILE A 122 -6.37 -22.39 6.07
C ILE A 122 -7.17 -22.75 7.33
N ASP A 123 -6.49 -23.03 8.44
CA ASP A 123 -7.12 -23.35 9.73
C ASP A 123 -7.80 -22.15 10.39
N GLN A 124 -7.64 -20.93 9.87
CA GLN A 124 -8.21 -19.71 10.43
C GLN A 124 -9.56 -19.34 9.81
N ASP A 125 -9.95 -20.01 8.71
CA ASP A 125 -11.25 -19.82 8.07
C ASP A 125 -12.40 -20.38 8.95
N ASP A 126 -13.62 -19.96 8.64
CA ASP A 126 -14.82 -20.45 9.31
C ASP A 126 -15.26 -21.82 8.78
N ALA A 127 -16.21 -22.45 9.47
CA ALA A 127 -16.71 -23.78 9.11
C ALA A 127 -17.47 -23.81 7.76
N ALA A 128 -17.73 -22.66 7.15
CA ALA A 128 -18.35 -22.53 5.84
C ALA A 128 -17.32 -22.25 4.73
N ASP A 129 -16.03 -22.25 5.05
CA ASP A 129 -14.94 -21.92 4.13
C ASP A 129 -15.17 -20.57 3.43
N SER A 130 -15.70 -19.58 4.15
CA SER A 130 -16.22 -18.37 3.50
C SER A 130 -15.15 -17.49 2.86
N LEU A 131 -13.90 -17.54 3.34
CA LEU A 131 -12.77 -16.88 2.68
C LEU A 131 -12.12 -17.78 1.61
N LEU A 132 -11.94 -19.07 1.91
CA LEU A 132 -11.35 -20.05 1.00
C LEU A 132 -12.17 -20.20 -0.28
N SER A 133 -13.50 -20.25 -0.17
CA SER A 133 -14.41 -20.36 -1.31
C SER A 133 -14.26 -19.18 -2.28
N VAL A 134 -13.99 -17.97 -1.78
CA VAL A 134 -13.74 -16.79 -2.62
C VAL A 134 -12.43 -16.93 -3.40
N VAL A 135 -11.36 -17.34 -2.72
CA VAL A 135 -10.04 -17.52 -3.36
C VAL A 135 -10.07 -18.67 -4.35
N ALA A 136 -10.72 -19.79 -4.01
CA ALA A 136 -10.81 -20.97 -4.86
C ALA A 136 -11.70 -20.78 -6.09
N ALA A 137 -12.75 -19.96 -5.98
CA ALA A 137 -13.65 -19.65 -7.11
C ALA A 137 -13.10 -18.56 -8.04
N ALA A 138 -12.00 -17.89 -7.69
CA ALA A 138 -11.40 -16.86 -8.52
C ALA A 138 -10.84 -17.46 -9.81
N ASN A 139 -11.30 -16.98 -10.97
CA ASN A 139 -10.76 -17.38 -12.27
C ASN A 139 -9.40 -16.69 -12.54
N LEU A 140 -8.35 -17.12 -11.84
CA LEU A 140 -7.04 -16.47 -11.89
C LEU A 140 -6.34 -16.57 -13.26
N CYS A 141 -6.79 -17.47 -14.13
CA CYS A 141 -6.21 -17.68 -15.46
C CYS A 141 -6.95 -16.96 -16.59
N GLU A 142 -7.93 -16.09 -16.29
CA GLU A 142 -8.82 -15.49 -17.30
C GLU A 142 -8.11 -14.51 -18.24
N LYS A 143 -7.22 -13.66 -17.72
CA LYS A 143 -6.71 -12.47 -18.43
C LYS A 143 -5.34 -12.62 -19.07
N GLY A 144 -4.58 -13.65 -18.71
CA GLY A 144 -3.23 -13.82 -19.25
C GLY A 144 -2.44 -14.96 -18.63
N SER A 145 -1.37 -15.32 -19.32
CA SER A 145 -0.38 -16.29 -18.87
C SER A 145 1.01 -15.80 -19.24
N GLY A 146 2.04 -16.26 -18.52
CA GLY A 146 3.43 -15.87 -18.77
C GLY A 146 3.78 -14.50 -18.18
N ASP A 147 4.93 -13.97 -18.57
CA ASP A 147 5.64 -12.94 -17.79
C ASP A 147 5.45 -11.50 -18.29
N ASN A 148 4.31 -11.23 -18.92
CA ASN A 148 3.98 -9.89 -19.38
C ASN A 148 3.62 -8.98 -18.19
N VAL A 149 4.35 -7.87 -18.03
CA VAL A 149 4.06 -6.88 -16.99
C VAL A 149 2.89 -5.99 -17.45
N ALA A 150 1.69 -6.27 -16.93
CA ALA A 150 0.44 -5.60 -17.31
C ALA A 150 0.24 -4.20 -16.67
N HIS A 151 1.31 -3.53 -16.28
CA HIS A 151 1.28 -2.22 -15.64
C HIS A 151 2.56 -1.45 -15.92
N THR A 152 2.47 -0.12 -15.84
CA THR A 152 3.64 0.75 -15.97
C THR A 152 4.60 0.48 -14.83
N CYS A 153 5.83 0.11 -15.16
CA CYS A 153 6.92 0.07 -14.21
C CYS A 153 7.39 1.48 -13.93
N VAL A 154 7.28 1.91 -12.67
CA VAL A 154 8.12 3.00 -12.18
C VAL A 154 9.53 2.43 -12.11
N PRO A 155 10.53 3.01 -12.78
CA PRO A 155 11.86 2.43 -12.76
C PRO A 155 12.39 2.43 -11.32
N ILE A 156 12.94 1.29 -10.92
CA ILE A 156 13.28 1.00 -9.52
C ILE A 156 14.58 1.70 -9.12
N ASP A 157 15.43 1.92 -10.10
CA ASP A 157 16.67 2.70 -10.02
C ASP A 157 16.50 4.04 -10.78
N ASP A 158 15.25 4.54 -10.90
CA ASP A 158 14.98 5.78 -11.62
C ASP A 158 15.54 6.97 -10.85
N VAL A 159 16.75 7.36 -11.22
CA VAL A 159 17.33 8.63 -10.82
C VAL A 159 16.60 9.71 -11.61
N ARG A 160 15.45 10.13 -11.07
CA ARG A 160 14.67 11.26 -11.59
C ARG A 160 15.17 12.60 -11.06
N TRP A 161 16.36 12.67 -10.49
CA TRP A 161 16.98 13.92 -10.10
C TRP A 161 18.30 14.11 -10.85
N TRP A 162 18.68 15.36 -11.08
CA TRP A 162 19.95 15.67 -11.72
C TRP A 162 21.10 15.42 -10.76
N ASN A 163 22.09 14.63 -11.20
CA ASN A 163 23.30 14.33 -10.46
C ASN A 163 24.54 14.45 -11.38
N PRO A 164 25.77 14.37 -10.83
CA PRO A 164 26.99 14.49 -11.62
C PRO A 164 27.19 13.40 -12.68
N GLU A 165 26.50 12.26 -12.57
CA GLU A 165 26.61 11.14 -13.50
C GLU A 165 25.68 11.28 -14.71
N ASN A 166 24.54 11.97 -14.55
CA ASN A 166 23.50 12.10 -15.58
C ASN A 166 23.34 13.53 -16.14
N SER A 167 24.09 14.51 -15.64
CA SER A 167 23.96 15.91 -16.06
C SER A 167 25.19 16.79 -15.84
N ASP A 168 25.22 17.91 -16.55
CA ASP A 168 26.11 19.02 -16.25
C ASP A 168 25.66 19.83 -15.01
N GLU A 169 26.58 20.60 -14.43
CA GLU A 169 26.33 21.41 -13.22
C GLU A 169 25.17 22.41 -13.36
N SER A 170 24.80 22.82 -14.58
CA SER A 170 23.72 23.80 -14.79
C SER A 170 22.32 23.22 -14.58
N ARG A 171 22.20 21.89 -14.54
CA ARG A 171 20.94 21.18 -14.31
C ARG A 171 20.81 20.67 -12.87
N GLN A 172 21.92 20.50 -12.18
CA GLN A 172 21.93 19.97 -10.81
C GLN A 172 21.09 20.87 -9.88
N GLY A 173 20.27 20.22 -9.05
CA GLY A 173 19.33 20.90 -8.16
C GLY A 173 18.09 21.50 -8.84
N ARG A 174 17.87 21.32 -10.15
CA ARG A 174 16.61 21.73 -10.81
C ARG A 174 15.56 20.61 -10.72
N CYS A 175 14.31 20.97 -10.53
CA CYS A 175 13.20 20.02 -10.39
C CYS A 175 11.88 20.57 -10.96
N GLY A 176 10.87 19.71 -11.07
CA GLY A 176 9.52 20.08 -11.46
C GLY A 176 9.38 20.51 -12.91
N LYS A 177 8.26 21.19 -13.21
CA LYS A 177 7.84 21.52 -14.59
C LYS A 177 8.76 22.50 -15.33
N TYR A 178 9.61 23.23 -14.62
CA TYR A 178 10.51 24.24 -15.18
C TYR A 178 11.91 23.70 -15.50
N ALA A 179 12.18 22.44 -15.13
CA ALA A 179 13.42 21.76 -15.43
C ALA A 179 13.30 20.94 -16.74
N PRO A 180 14.40 20.71 -17.47
CA PRO A 180 14.40 19.76 -18.59
C PRO A 180 13.99 18.37 -18.09
N LEU A 181 13.37 17.58 -18.95
CA LEU A 181 12.92 16.23 -18.60
C LEU A 181 14.11 15.27 -18.45
N ILE A 182 14.03 14.36 -17.47
CA ILE A 182 14.88 13.17 -17.38
C ILE A 182 14.05 12.00 -17.93
N ASP A 183 14.51 11.40 -19.03
CA ASP A 183 13.85 10.26 -19.68
C ASP A 183 12.34 10.44 -19.92
N GLY A 184 11.92 11.68 -20.23
CA GLY A 184 10.52 12.02 -20.51
C GLY A 184 9.68 12.36 -19.28
N PHE A 185 10.27 12.34 -18.08
CA PHE A 185 9.61 12.70 -16.82
C PHE A 185 10.12 14.02 -16.25
N TYR A 186 9.27 14.72 -15.52
CA TYR A 186 9.72 15.87 -14.73
C TYR A 186 10.68 15.40 -13.65
N PRO A 187 11.85 16.04 -13.52
CA PRO A 187 12.80 15.66 -12.50
C PRO A 187 12.26 16.01 -11.11
N VAL A 188 12.46 15.11 -10.16
CA VAL A 188 12.26 15.32 -8.72
C VAL A 188 13.59 15.67 -8.07
N CYS A 189 13.56 15.93 -6.77
CA CYS A 189 14.77 16.07 -5.97
C CYS A 189 15.20 14.72 -5.41
N ASP A 190 16.48 14.61 -5.05
CA ASP A 190 17.03 13.40 -4.42
C ASP A 190 16.32 13.17 -3.07
N PRO A 191 15.48 12.13 -2.93
CA PRO A 191 14.71 11.91 -1.71
C PRO A 191 15.59 11.55 -0.51
N ASP A 192 16.83 11.12 -0.76
CA ASP A 192 17.79 10.72 0.27
C ASP A 192 18.75 11.88 0.65
N ASP A 193 18.67 13.04 -0.03
CA ASP A 193 19.44 14.24 0.33
C ASP A 193 18.72 15.05 1.43
N PRO A 194 19.22 15.05 2.68
CA PRO A 194 18.56 15.72 3.79
C PRO A 194 18.53 17.25 3.67
N GLY A 195 19.37 17.84 2.80
CA GLY A 195 19.39 19.28 2.54
C GLY A 195 18.48 19.72 1.40
N TYR A 196 18.14 18.82 0.47
CA TYR A 196 17.55 19.18 -0.82
C TYR A 196 16.41 18.26 -1.30
N ALA A 197 15.82 17.44 -0.43
CA ALA A 197 14.82 16.44 -0.84
C ALA A 197 13.49 16.95 -1.44
N CYS A 198 13.18 18.25 -1.35
CA CYS A 198 11.90 18.80 -1.77
C CYS A 198 12.05 19.80 -2.92
N CYS A 199 11.09 19.78 -3.85
CA CYS A 199 11.06 20.69 -4.98
C CYS A 199 10.26 21.96 -4.63
N GLY A 200 10.88 23.13 -4.73
CA GLY A 200 10.23 24.42 -4.49
C GLY A 200 9.53 24.98 -5.74
N GLU A 201 8.74 26.03 -5.53
CA GLU A 201 7.84 26.62 -6.55
C GLU A 201 8.60 27.08 -7.81
N HIS A 202 9.85 27.50 -7.63
CA HIS A 202 10.71 27.98 -8.71
C HIS A 202 11.45 26.87 -9.46
N GLY A 203 11.16 25.59 -9.16
CA GLY A 203 11.77 24.44 -9.83
C GLY A 203 13.22 24.20 -9.40
N TYR A 204 13.50 24.41 -8.11
CA TYR A 204 14.79 24.11 -7.49
C TYR A 204 14.61 23.28 -6.22
N CYS A 205 15.55 22.37 -6.00
CA CYS A 205 15.61 21.51 -4.84
C CYS A 205 16.07 22.26 -3.60
N GLY A 206 15.50 21.90 -2.45
CA GLY A 206 15.76 22.52 -1.17
C GLY A 206 15.08 21.78 -0.03
N SER A 207 15.09 22.39 1.14
CA SER A 207 14.50 21.85 2.36
C SER A 207 13.77 22.95 3.13
N GLY A 208 12.94 22.55 4.10
CA GLY A 208 12.10 23.44 4.86
C GLY A 208 10.72 23.66 4.22
N LYS A 209 9.87 24.43 4.91
CA LYS A 209 8.45 24.56 4.56
C LYS A 209 8.21 25.11 3.16
N GLU A 210 9.04 26.04 2.75
CA GLU A 210 8.99 26.70 1.45
C GLU A 210 9.17 25.73 0.27
N PHE A 211 9.80 24.58 0.52
CA PHE A 211 10.01 23.52 -0.47
C PHE A 211 9.09 22.32 -0.23
N CYS A 212 8.96 21.86 1.02
CA CYS A 212 8.26 20.61 1.35
C CYS A 212 6.76 20.78 1.64
N GLU A 213 6.28 22.00 1.92
CA GLU A 213 4.87 22.30 2.19
C GLU A 213 4.26 23.22 1.12
N CYS A 214 4.89 23.30 -0.05
CA CYS A 214 4.45 24.15 -1.16
C CYS A 214 3.25 23.54 -1.90
N PRO A 215 2.07 24.18 -1.90
CA PRO A 215 0.85 23.61 -2.51
C PRO A 215 0.83 23.64 -4.05
N GLU A 216 1.62 24.52 -4.66
CA GLU A 216 1.71 24.73 -6.11
C GLU A 216 2.95 24.05 -6.74
N CYS A 217 3.69 23.33 -5.88
CA CYS A 217 4.73 22.37 -6.22
C CYS A 217 4.10 20.97 -6.37
#